data_AF-A0A1X0QSE4-F1
#
_entry.id   AF-A0A1X0QSE4-F1
#
_cell.length_a   1.000
_cell.length_b   1.000
_cell.length_c   1.000
_cell.angle_alpha   90.00
_cell.angle_beta   90.00
_cell.angle_gamma   90.00
#
_symmetry.space_group_name_H-M   'P 1'
#
loop_
_entity.id
_entity.type
_entity.pdbx_description
1 polymer ?
#
loop_
_entity_poly.entity_id
_entity_poly.type
_entity_poly.pdbx_seq_one_letter_code
_entity_poly.pdbx_strand_id
1 'polypeptide(L)'
;MTMSIADIFEEYVESLQNLPLEIDQNMHELRRMDEEFQRFRETYTKHKKMYTKLCKAANWMPSNNLAASKSQLDKEYSLAIQKQDQKIDLTKKMYDLVSRHIERIDSQMAKSDTGKDWMGVGRRTDDNDGWKLGGTRKRMLPHSHRKRGFDEQHGLFSELEIDPNEPKYCYCNQVSFGDMVACDGENCEKEWFHYACVGLDEPPVGKWYCNDCAAAEGYRKKLKRYSEDIY
;
A
#
# COMPACT_ATOMS: atom_id res chain seq x y z
N MET A 1 -27.68 25.98 33.56
CA MET A 1 -27.96 26.80 32.36
C MET A 1 -28.01 25.84 31.19
N THR A 2 -29.14 25.75 30.50
CA THR A 2 -29.30 24.93 29.29
C THR A 2 -28.61 25.66 28.14
N MET A 3 -27.62 25.04 27.50
CA MET A 3 -27.00 25.64 26.31
C MET A 3 -28.04 25.74 25.20
N SER A 4 -28.13 26.92 24.59
CA SER A 4 -29.02 27.17 23.46
C SER A 4 -28.54 26.43 22.22
N ILE A 5 -29.47 26.09 21.33
CA ILE A 5 -29.13 25.59 19.98
C ILE A 5 -28.24 26.60 19.24
N ALA A 6 -28.42 27.90 19.49
CA ALA A 6 -27.56 28.95 18.93
C ALA A 6 -26.12 28.84 19.44
N ASP A 7 -25.91 28.58 20.73
CA ASP A 7 -24.57 28.43 21.32
C ASP A 7 -23.84 27.21 20.73
N ILE A 8 -24.57 26.13 20.43
CA ILE A 8 -24.04 24.92 19.79
C ILE A 8 -23.64 25.21 18.34
N PHE A 9 -24.45 25.98 17.61
CA PHE A 9 -24.16 26.37 16.24
C PHE A 9 -22.98 27.36 16.17
N GLU A 10 -22.88 28.30 17.10
CA GLU A 10 -21.74 29.22 17.18
C GLU A 10 -20.44 28.46 17.50
N GLU A 11 -20.44 27.54 18.47
CA GLU A 11 -19.28 26.68 18.77
C GLU A 11 -18.90 25.79 17.58
N TYR A 12 -19.89 25.28 16.83
CA TYR A 12 -19.66 24.51 15.60
C TYR A 12 -19.03 25.36 14.49
N VAL A 13 -19.58 26.55 14.23
CA VAL A 13 -19.08 27.47 13.21
C VAL A 13 -17.67 27.97 13.57
N GLU A 14 -17.42 28.33 14.82
CA GLU A 14 -16.06 28.68 15.30
C GLU A 14 -15.07 27.52 15.15
N SER A 15 -15.51 26.27 15.37
CA SER A 15 -14.66 25.09 15.19
C SER A 15 -14.31 24.79 13.72
N LEU A 16 -15.15 25.23 12.78
CA LEU A 16 -14.98 25.00 11.34
C LEU A 16 -14.34 26.18 10.61
N GLN A 17 -14.30 27.37 11.21
CA GLN A 17 -13.87 28.61 10.54
C GLN A 17 -12.46 28.53 9.92
N ASN A 18 -11.57 27.68 10.46
CA ASN A 18 -10.20 27.55 9.97
C ASN A 18 -9.91 26.25 9.21
N LEU A 19 -10.78 25.24 9.31
CA LEU A 19 -10.51 23.92 8.73
C LEU A 19 -10.40 23.94 7.19
N PRO A 20 -11.29 24.60 6.44
CA PRO A 20 -11.16 24.67 4.98
C PRO A 20 -9.86 25.35 4.55
N LEU A 21 -9.45 26.40 5.25
CA LEU A 21 -8.21 27.13 4.96
C LEU A 21 -6.98 26.27 5.29
N GLU A 22 -6.99 25.57 6.42
CA GLU A 22 -5.89 24.69 6.84
C GLU A 22 -5.74 23.48 5.90
N ILE A 23 -6.86 22.89 5.46
CA ILE A 23 -6.85 21.84 4.43
C ILE A 23 -6.30 22.38 3.11
N ASP A 24 -6.76 23.55 2.67
CA ASP A 24 -6.32 24.16 1.42
C ASP A 24 -4.81 24.47 1.43
N GLN A 25 -4.31 25.06 2.51
CA GLN A 25 -2.87 25.32 2.70
C GLN A 25 -2.06 24.03 2.68
N ASN A 26 -2.51 23.00 3.39
CA ASN A 26 -1.82 21.72 3.42
C ASN A 26 -1.85 21.00 2.06
N MET A 27 -2.96 21.09 1.31
CA MET A 27 -3.08 20.53 -0.04
C MET A 27 -2.18 21.25 -1.05
N HIS A 28 -2.08 22.59 -0.95
CA HIS A 28 -1.14 23.37 -1.75
C HIS A 28 0.31 23.00 -1.46
N GLU A 29 0.66 22.85 -0.18
CA GLU A 29 2.00 22.42 0.22
C GLU A 29 2.30 20.99 -0.25
N LEU A 30 1.35 20.06 -0.14
CA LEU A 30 1.50 18.69 -0.64
C LEU A 30 1.74 18.66 -2.15
N ARG A 31 0.97 19.45 -2.92
CA ARG A 31 1.17 19.59 -4.37
C ARG A 31 2.56 20.15 -4.71
N ARG A 32 3.00 21.17 -3.97
CA ARG A 32 4.34 21.77 -4.13
C ARG A 32 5.45 20.72 -3.90
N MET A 33 5.31 19.92 -2.85
CA MET A 33 6.25 18.84 -2.53
C MET A 33 6.23 17.73 -3.58
N ASP A 34 5.06 17.40 -4.13
CA ASP A 34 4.92 16.42 -5.21
C ASP A 34 5.58 16.88 -6.50
N GLU A 35 5.41 18.14 -6.87
CA GLU A 35 6.12 18.70 -8.02
C GLU A 35 7.64 18.71 -7.82
N GLU A 36 8.12 19.06 -6.62
CA GLU A 36 9.55 19.03 -6.31
C GLU A 36 10.10 17.59 -6.37
N PHE A 37 9.37 16.62 -5.81
CA PHE A 37 9.75 15.22 -5.83
C PHE A 37 9.76 14.64 -7.25
N GLN A 38 8.77 14.99 -8.09
CA GLN A 38 8.75 14.57 -9.49
C GLN A 38 9.95 15.12 -10.28
N ARG A 39 10.25 16.43 -10.13
CA ARG A 39 11.43 17.04 -10.74
C ARG A 39 12.72 16.35 -10.29
N PHE A 40 12.81 16.02 -9.00
CA PHE A 40 13.95 15.31 -8.42
C PHE A 40 14.10 13.88 -8.98
N ARG A 41 12.98 13.16 -9.11
CA ARG A 41 12.96 11.81 -9.71
C ARG A 41 13.42 11.84 -11.17
N GLU A 42 13.02 12.85 -11.94
CA GLU A 42 13.46 13.02 -13.32
C GLU A 42 14.97 13.30 -13.43
N THR A 43 15.52 14.17 -12.58
CA THR A 43 16.97 14.46 -12.58
C THR A 43 17.78 13.23 -12.18
N TYR A 44 17.39 12.56 -11.09
CA TYR A 44 18.03 11.33 -10.62
C TYR A 44 18.01 10.22 -11.68
N THR A 45 16.86 10.02 -12.35
CA THR A 45 16.77 9.00 -13.41
C THR A 45 17.62 9.34 -14.64
N LYS A 46 17.74 10.62 -15.00
CA LYS A 46 18.66 11.09 -16.05
C LYS A 46 20.12 10.83 -15.67
N HIS A 47 20.54 11.22 -14.46
CA HIS A 47 21.90 10.98 -13.96
C HIS A 47 22.22 9.49 -13.86
N LYS A 48 21.28 8.67 -13.38
CA LYS A 48 21.43 7.20 -13.30
C LYS A 48 21.59 6.58 -14.69
N LYS A 49 20.81 7.02 -15.68
CA LYS A 49 20.95 6.59 -17.09
C LYS A 49 22.32 6.99 -17.67
N MET A 50 22.82 8.17 -17.36
CA MET A 50 24.14 8.62 -17.79
C MET A 50 25.26 7.80 -17.16
N TYR A 51 25.22 7.59 -15.84
CA TYR A 51 26.19 6.79 -15.11
C TYR A 51 26.23 5.33 -15.60
N THR A 52 25.06 4.71 -15.80
CA THR A 52 24.99 3.33 -16.32
C THR A 52 25.55 3.20 -17.74
N LYS A 53 25.35 4.20 -18.61
CA LYS A 53 26.00 4.25 -19.93
C LYS A 53 27.52 4.37 -19.80
N LEU A 54 28.01 5.23 -18.91
CA LEU A 54 29.44 5.39 -18.63
C LEU A 54 30.06 4.09 -18.10
N CYS A 55 29.39 3.38 -17.18
CA CYS A 55 29.85 2.08 -16.69
C CYS A 55 29.95 1.04 -17.81
N LYS A 56 28.96 0.98 -18.72
CA LYS A 56 28.98 0.07 -19.87
C LYS A 56 30.10 0.40 -20.86
N ALA A 57 30.40 1.69 -21.04
CA ALA A 57 31.49 2.15 -21.90
C ALA A 57 32.88 1.97 -21.27
N ALA A 58 32.98 2.08 -19.94
CA ALA A 58 34.21 1.96 -19.16
C ALA A 58 34.59 0.52 -18.80
N ASN A 59 34.17 -0.46 -19.61
CA ASN A 59 34.47 -1.89 -19.40
C ASN A 59 35.98 -2.19 -19.34
N TRP A 60 36.83 -1.22 -19.68
CA TRP A 60 38.28 -1.16 -19.44
C TRP A 60 38.63 0.16 -18.72
N MET A 61 38.99 0.10 -17.44
CA MET A 61 39.56 1.16 -16.57
C MET A 61 38.59 2.11 -15.81
N PRO A 62 38.73 2.25 -14.47
CA PRO A 62 38.00 3.24 -13.67
C PRO A 62 38.57 4.65 -13.87
N SER A 63 37.73 5.59 -14.33
CA SER A 63 38.08 7.02 -14.43
C SER A 63 37.63 7.77 -13.16
N ASN A 64 38.40 8.79 -12.73
CA ASN A 64 38.08 9.65 -11.56
C ASN A 64 36.68 10.32 -11.68
N ASN A 65 36.23 10.56 -12.92
CA ASN A 65 34.87 11.07 -13.21
C ASN A 65 33.74 10.10 -12.81
N LEU A 66 34.01 8.79 -12.77
CA LEU A 66 33.01 7.78 -12.40
C LEU A 66 32.75 7.77 -10.90
N ALA A 67 33.80 7.92 -10.08
CA ALA A 67 33.68 8.00 -8.63
C ALA A 67 32.93 9.28 -8.20
N ALA A 68 33.22 10.42 -8.85
CA ALA A 68 32.50 11.68 -8.62
C ALA A 68 31.01 11.55 -8.99
N SER A 69 30.71 10.95 -10.15
CA SER A 69 29.33 10.73 -10.61
C SER A 69 28.57 9.76 -9.70
N LYS A 70 29.24 8.73 -9.17
CA LYS A 70 28.66 7.81 -8.17
C LYS A 70 28.32 8.54 -6.86
N SER A 71 29.26 9.30 -6.30
CA SER A 71 29.03 10.07 -5.07
C SER A 71 27.88 11.08 -5.22
N GLN A 72 27.77 11.70 -6.39
CA GLN A 72 26.66 12.59 -6.71
C GLN A 72 25.30 11.87 -6.71
N LEU A 73 25.23 10.66 -7.31
CA LEU A 73 24.03 9.84 -7.30
C LEU A 73 23.62 9.38 -5.90
N ASP A 74 24.59 9.03 -5.05
CA ASP A 74 24.33 8.60 -3.66
C ASP A 74 23.76 9.76 -2.83
N LYS A 75 24.29 10.97 -3.01
CA LYS A 75 23.74 12.20 -2.40
C LYS A 75 22.32 12.48 -2.88
N GLU A 76 22.11 12.36 -4.19
CA GLU A 76 20.79 12.56 -4.78
C GLU A 76 19.77 11.55 -4.23
N TYR A 77 20.11 10.27 -4.19
CA TYR A 77 19.23 9.24 -3.64
C TYR A 77 18.85 9.50 -2.18
N SER A 78 19.83 9.90 -1.36
CA SER A 78 19.59 10.25 0.05
C SER A 78 18.63 11.43 0.21
N LEU A 79 18.77 12.46 -0.64
CA LEU A 79 17.86 13.62 -0.66
C LEU A 79 16.45 13.22 -1.11
N ALA A 80 16.33 12.29 -2.07
CA ALA A 80 15.05 11.76 -2.52
C ALA A 80 14.26 11.13 -1.36
N ILE A 81 14.93 10.31 -0.56
CA ILE A 81 14.33 9.67 0.63
C ILE A 81 13.87 10.74 1.61
N GLN A 82 14.72 11.73 1.91
CA GLN A 82 14.37 12.81 2.82
C GLN A 82 13.13 13.59 2.34
N LYS A 83 13.03 13.90 1.05
CA LYS A 83 11.87 14.59 0.47
C LYS A 83 10.59 13.74 0.55
N GLN A 84 10.71 12.44 0.32
CA GLN A 84 9.61 11.50 0.46
C GLN A 84 9.12 11.41 1.92
N ASP A 85 10.03 11.36 2.89
CA ASP A 85 9.68 11.34 4.31
C ASP A 85 8.95 12.62 4.74
N GLN A 86 9.40 13.78 4.25
CA GLN A 86 8.71 15.06 4.49
C GLN A 86 7.28 15.02 3.95
N LYS A 87 7.07 14.43 2.75
CA LYS A 87 5.73 14.29 2.15
C LYS A 87 4.82 13.43 3.04
N ILE A 88 5.34 12.29 3.49
CA ILE A 88 4.63 11.37 4.38
C ILE A 88 4.24 12.06 5.69
N ASP A 89 5.13 12.86 6.28
CA ASP A 89 4.86 13.59 7.51
C ASP A 89 3.75 14.63 7.34
N LEU A 90 3.75 15.37 6.22
CA LEU A 90 2.68 16.32 5.90
C LEU A 90 1.32 15.60 5.74
N THR A 91 1.28 14.50 4.99
CA THR A 91 0.04 13.73 4.81
C THR A 91 -0.49 13.18 6.14
N LYS A 92 0.40 12.72 7.03
CA LYS A 92 0.01 12.28 8.38
C LYS A 92 -0.61 13.42 9.19
N LYS A 93 0.00 14.60 9.17
CA LYS A 93 -0.56 15.80 9.83
C LYS A 93 -1.95 16.14 9.32
N MET A 94 -2.18 16.04 8.01
CA MET A 94 -3.49 16.27 7.40
C MET A 94 -4.52 15.23 7.84
N TYR A 95 -4.12 13.95 7.86
CA TYR A 95 -4.97 12.87 8.36
C TYR A 95 -5.36 13.07 9.82
N ASP A 96 -4.40 13.45 10.67
CA ASP A 96 -4.64 13.72 12.10
C ASP A 96 -5.53 14.95 12.31
N LEU A 97 -5.39 15.99 11.47
CA LEU A 97 -6.29 17.14 11.48
C LEU A 97 -7.73 16.70 11.19
N VAL A 98 -7.95 16.04 10.05
CA VAL A 98 -9.29 15.58 9.65
C VAL A 98 -9.89 14.63 10.68
N SER A 99 -9.10 13.68 11.20
CA SER A 99 -9.55 12.72 12.21
C SER A 99 -10.02 13.41 13.50
N ARG A 100 -9.29 14.41 13.99
CA ARG A 100 -9.71 15.21 15.16
C ARG A 100 -11.02 15.97 14.91
N HIS A 101 -11.29 16.39 13.67
CA HIS A 101 -12.55 17.05 13.34
C HIS A 101 -13.71 16.05 13.30
N ILE A 102 -13.51 14.84 12.75
CA ILE A 102 -14.51 13.76 12.77
C ILE A 102 -14.87 13.39 14.21
N GLU A 103 -13.87 13.12 15.07
CA GLU A 103 -14.11 12.74 16.47
C GLU A 103 -14.87 13.82 17.26
N ARG A 104 -14.59 15.09 16.97
CA ARG A 104 -15.31 16.21 17.59
C ARG A 104 -16.77 16.27 17.15
N ILE A 105 -17.04 16.10 15.86
CA ILE A 105 -18.39 16.07 15.30
C ILE A 105 -19.17 14.89 15.91
N ASP A 106 -18.59 13.69 15.91
CA ASP A 106 -19.21 12.50 16.51
C ASP A 106 -19.51 12.69 18.00
N SER A 107 -18.60 13.33 18.73
CA SER A 107 -18.79 13.65 20.15
C SER A 107 -19.89 14.68 20.40
N GLN A 108 -20.07 15.66 19.50
CA GLN A 108 -21.16 16.62 19.58
C GLN A 108 -22.50 15.97 19.22
N MET A 109 -22.54 15.13 18.17
CA MET A 109 -23.71 14.34 17.77
C MET A 109 -24.16 13.35 18.85
N ALA A 110 -23.23 12.82 19.65
CA ALA A 110 -23.55 11.94 20.77
C ALA A 110 -24.10 12.68 22.00
N LYS A 111 -23.78 13.98 22.16
CA LYS A 111 -24.24 14.82 23.28
C LYS A 111 -25.60 15.46 23.03
N SER A 112 -25.95 15.69 21.77
CA SER A 112 -27.28 16.17 21.38
C SER A 112 -28.21 14.97 21.16
N ASP A 113 -29.21 14.78 22.04
CA ASP A 113 -30.27 13.75 21.89
C ASP A 113 -31.18 13.97 20.65
N THR A 114 -30.75 14.82 19.72
CA THR A 114 -31.42 15.20 18.47
C THR A 114 -31.18 14.23 17.31
N GLY A 115 -30.36 13.19 17.51
CA GLY A 115 -30.06 12.18 16.48
C GLY A 115 -31.21 11.26 16.08
N LYS A 116 -32.35 11.30 16.78
CA LYS A 116 -33.54 10.48 16.44
C LYS A 116 -34.44 11.08 15.36
N ASP A 117 -34.38 12.40 15.12
CA ASP A 117 -35.29 13.08 14.17
C ASP A 117 -34.66 13.39 12.81
N TRP A 118 -33.32 13.40 12.69
CA TRP A 118 -32.64 13.75 11.43
C TRP A 118 -32.48 12.58 10.44
N MET A 119 -32.57 11.34 10.90
CA MET A 119 -32.72 10.16 10.04
C MET A 119 -34.20 9.83 9.95
N GLY A 120 -34.90 10.47 9.02
CA GLY A 120 -36.32 10.24 8.73
C GLY A 120 -36.62 8.80 8.33
N VAL A 121 -36.66 7.88 9.29
CA VAL A 121 -37.32 6.58 9.13
C VAL A 121 -38.81 6.84 9.26
N GLY A 122 -39.39 7.23 8.13
CA GLY A 122 -40.83 7.24 7.95
C GLY A 122 -41.38 5.88 8.39
N ARG A 123 -42.20 5.91 9.45
CA ARG A 123 -43.00 4.80 9.92
C ARG A 123 -43.89 4.31 8.76
N ARG A 124 -43.44 3.31 8.01
CA ARG A 124 -44.34 2.39 7.30
C ARG A 124 -44.44 1.14 8.17
N THR A 125 -45.63 0.97 8.73
CA THR A 125 -46.14 -0.32 9.17
C THR A 125 -46.20 -1.23 7.96
N ASP A 126 -45.48 -2.36 7.96
CA ASP A 126 -46.06 -3.70 7.80
C ASP A 126 -44.95 -4.77 7.86
N ASP A 127 -45.15 -5.69 8.80
CA ASP A 127 -44.85 -7.12 8.80
C ASP A 127 -43.43 -7.67 8.54
N ASN A 128 -42.92 -8.21 9.65
CA ASN A 128 -42.28 -9.53 9.78
C ASN A 128 -40.92 -9.73 9.08
N ASP A 129 -39.84 -9.58 9.84
CA ASP A 129 -38.95 -10.71 10.17
C ASP A 129 -37.93 -10.29 11.24
N GLY A 130 -37.89 -11.09 12.32
CA GLY A 130 -37.24 -10.72 13.57
C GLY A 130 -35.76 -11.09 13.66
N TRP A 131 -34.96 -10.16 14.17
CA TRP A 131 -33.72 -10.45 14.89
C TRP A 131 -33.61 -9.52 16.10
N LYS A 132 -33.71 -10.09 17.31
CA LYS A 132 -33.68 -9.36 18.58
C LYS A 132 -32.26 -8.83 18.86
N LEU A 133 -32.10 -7.51 18.94
CA LEU A 133 -30.92 -6.87 19.53
C LEU A 133 -31.20 -6.59 21.02
N GLY A 134 -30.43 -7.26 21.89
CA GLY A 134 -30.29 -6.91 23.29
C GLY A 134 -28.81 -6.91 23.67
N GLY A 135 -28.35 -5.85 24.34
CA GLY A 135 -27.13 -5.88 25.14
C GLY A 135 -26.04 -4.87 24.78
N THR A 136 -26.14 -3.69 25.40
CA THR A 136 -25.05 -2.83 25.88
C THR A 136 -23.62 -3.41 25.83
N ARG A 137 -22.71 -2.82 25.03
CA ARG A 137 -21.26 -2.81 25.31
C ARG A 137 -20.60 -1.50 24.90
N LYS A 138 -19.95 -0.85 25.88
CA LYS A 138 -19.07 0.32 25.75
C LYS A 138 -17.91 -0.01 24.80
N ARG A 139 -17.64 0.86 23.83
CA ARG A 139 -16.41 0.78 23.01
C ARG A 139 -15.29 1.51 23.74
N MET A 140 -14.33 0.76 24.28
CA MET A 140 -13.06 1.29 24.78
C MET A 140 -12.04 1.27 23.63
N LEU A 141 -11.33 2.39 23.42
CA LEU A 141 -10.16 2.49 22.54
C LEU A 141 -8.90 2.12 23.33
N PRO A 142 -8.02 1.22 22.85
CA PRO A 142 -6.80 0.89 23.57
C PRO A 142 -5.64 1.81 23.19
N HIS A 143 -5.00 2.38 24.23
CA HIS A 143 -3.67 2.98 24.15
C HIS A 143 -2.59 1.89 24.07
N SER A 144 -1.54 2.16 23.31
CA SER A 144 -0.36 1.34 23.03
C SER A 144 0.33 0.72 24.26
N HIS A 145 0.64 -0.58 24.20
CA HIS A 145 1.91 -1.14 24.67
C HIS A 145 2.24 -2.52 24.02
N ARG A 146 3.19 -2.46 23.08
CA ARG A 146 4.07 -3.48 22.49
C ARG A 146 4.17 -4.87 23.17
N LYS A 147 3.91 -5.96 22.41
CA LYS A 147 4.77 -7.16 22.26
C LYS A 147 4.35 -8.03 21.04
N ARG A 148 5.33 -8.75 20.51
CA ARG A 148 5.42 -9.46 19.22
C ARG A 148 4.47 -10.68 19.06
N GLY A 149 4.09 -10.99 17.82
CA GLY A 149 3.35 -12.19 17.36
C GLY A 149 2.27 -11.75 16.36
N PHE A 150 2.55 -11.78 15.06
CA PHE A 150 2.15 -12.81 14.09
C PHE A 150 0.62 -13.02 14.03
N ASP A 151 0.12 -12.69 12.83
CA ASP A 151 -1.17 -13.02 12.22
C ASP A 151 -2.43 -12.16 12.45
N GLU A 152 -3.13 -12.02 11.33
CA GLU A 152 -4.55 -11.67 11.17
C GLU A 152 -4.99 -10.19 11.14
N GLN A 153 -4.53 -9.44 10.12
CA GLN A 153 -5.30 -8.32 9.53
C GLN A 153 -5.11 -8.24 8.00
N HIS A 154 -5.56 -9.27 7.29
CA HIS A 154 -5.84 -9.20 5.86
C HIS A 154 -7.27 -8.68 5.69
N GLY A 155 -7.46 -7.38 5.40
CA GLY A 155 -8.82 -6.88 5.18
C GLY A 155 -9.05 -5.37 5.03
N LEU A 156 -8.03 -4.51 5.13
CA LEU A 156 -8.26 -3.05 4.99
C LEU A 156 -7.13 -2.32 4.25
N PHE A 157 -6.58 -2.93 3.20
CA PHE A 157 -5.53 -2.33 2.36
C PHE A 157 -5.73 -2.61 0.85
N SER A 158 -6.96 -2.87 0.40
CA SER A 158 -7.25 -3.20 -1.01
C SER A 158 -7.81 -2.06 -1.85
N GLU A 159 -7.68 -0.79 -1.42
CA GLU A 159 -8.19 0.35 -2.21
C GLU A 159 -7.20 1.52 -2.30
N LEU A 160 -5.89 1.21 -2.25
CA LEU A 160 -4.88 2.08 -2.86
C LEU A 160 -4.65 1.57 -4.29
N GLU A 161 -4.81 2.48 -5.24
CA GLU A 161 -4.72 2.28 -6.68
C GLU A 161 -3.53 1.38 -7.06
N ILE A 162 -3.83 0.18 -7.55
CA ILE A 162 -2.85 -0.80 -8.06
C ILE A 162 -2.12 -0.13 -9.23
N ASP A 163 -0.80 0.10 -9.08
CA ASP A 163 0.05 0.70 -10.12
C ASP A 163 -0.13 -0.09 -11.44
N PRO A 164 -0.67 0.54 -12.50
CA PRO A 164 -0.92 -0.12 -13.79
C PRO A 164 0.33 -0.73 -14.45
N ASN A 165 1.52 -0.44 -13.94
CA ASN A 165 2.79 -0.87 -14.50
C ASN A 165 3.51 -1.95 -13.67
N GLU A 166 2.86 -2.59 -12.68
CA GLU A 166 3.46 -3.74 -11.99
C GLU A 166 3.39 -5.02 -12.85
N PRO A 167 4.52 -5.73 -13.10
CA PRO A 167 4.52 -6.95 -13.90
C PRO A 167 3.65 -8.04 -13.26
N LYS A 168 2.92 -8.78 -14.11
CA LYS A 168 2.00 -9.84 -13.68
C LYS A 168 2.70 -11.19 -13.67
N TYR A 169 2.61 -11.88 -12.54
CA TYR A 169 3.23 -13.18 -12.30
C TYR A 169 2.19 -14.26 -12.09
N CYS A 170 2.67 -15.51 -11.97
CA CYS A 170 1.85 -16.69 -11.75
C CYS A 170 0.81 -16.91 -12.88
N TYR A 171 0.09 -18.04 -12.82
CA TYR A 171 -1.02 -18.31 -13.75
C TYR A 171 -2.25 -17.47 -13.44
N CYS A 172 -2.34 -16.86 -12.26
CA CYS A 172 -3.41 -15.92 -11.91
C CYS A 172 -3.25 -14.55 -12.58
N ASN A 173 -2.11 -14.28 -13.23
CA ASN A 173 -1.78 -13.01 -13.88
C ASN A 173 -2.02 -11.80 -12.95
N GLN A 174 -1.69 -11.97 -11.67
CA GLN A 174 -1.77 -10.91 -10.67
C GLN A 174 -0.37 -10.39 -10.36
N VAL A 175 -0.33 -9.24 -9.70
CA VAL A 175 0.88 -8.66 -9.12
C VAL A 175 1.51 -9.58 -8.07
N SER A 176 2.71 -9.25 -7.61
CA SER A 176 3.37 -10.02 -6.55
C SER A 176 2.63 -9.85 -5.22
N PHE A 177 2.06 -10.93 -4.68
CA PHE A 177 1.37 -10.90 -3.39
C PHE A 177 1.75 -12.10 -2.49
N GLY A 178 1.98 -11.83 -1.20
CA GLY A 178 2.35 -12.86 -0.24
C GLY A 178 3.67 -13.58 -0.57
N ASP A 179 3.78 -14.85 -0.17
CA ASP A 179 4.96 -15.66 -0.45
C ASP A 179 4.98 -16.19 -1.89
N MET A 180 6.15 -16.09 -2.53
CA MET A 180 6.35 -16.48 -3.93
C MET A 180 7.54 -17.42 -4.08
N VAL A 181 7.41 -18.37 -5.02
CA VAL A 181 8.44 -19.35 -5.39
C VAL A 181 8.88 -19.10 -6.84
N ALA A 182 10.18 -19.20 -7.09
CA ALA A 182 10.76 -19.15 -8.43
C ALA A 182 10.82 -20.54 -9.06
N CYS A 183 10.47 -20.66 -10.33
CA CYS A 183 10.61 -21.89 -11.10
C CYS A 183 12.05 -22.03 -11.61
N ASP A 184 12.70 -23.16 -11.31
CA ASP A 184 14.07 -23.49 -11.75
C ASP A 184 14.17 -23.97 -13.21
N GLY A 185 13.08 -23.86 -13.98
CA GLY A 185 13.08 -24.21 -15.40
C GLY A 185 13.75 -23.13 -16.25
N GLU A 186 14.82 -23.48 -16.96
CA GLU A 186 15.65 -22.55 -17.77
C GLU A 186 14.89 -21.76 -18.86
N ASN A 187 13.65 -22.15 -19.18
CA ASN A 187 12.80 -21.47 -20.16
C ASN A 187 11.36 -21.32 -19.65
N CYS A 188 11.18 -20.94 -18.39
CA CYS A 188 9.88 -20.63 -17.82
C CYS A 188 9.49 -19.19 -18.14
N GLU A 189 8.32 -18.97 -18.77
CA GLU A 189 7.87 -17.62 -19.18
C GLU A 189 7.51 -16.73 -17.98
N LYS A 190 6.99 -17.31 -16.90
CA LYS A 190 6.45 -16.57 -15.76
C LYS A 190 7.43 -16.41 -14.61
N GLU A 191 8.38 -17.34 -14.49
CA GLU A 191 9.46 -17.43 -13.49
C GLU A 191 9.01 -17.46 -12.01
N TRP A 192 7.92 -16.80 -11.62
CA TRP A 192 7.47 -16.58 -10.26
C TRP A 192 6.00 -16.98 -10.07
N PHE A 193 5.71 -17.67 -8.95
CA PHE A 193 4.39 -18.20 -8.63
C PHE A 193 4.05 -17.97 -7.16
N HIS A 194 2.79 -17.67 -6.85
CA HIS A 194 2.32 -17.53 -5.47
C HIS A 194 2.16 -18.89 -4.80
N TYR A 195 2.47 -18.97 -3.52
CA TYR A 195 2.34 -20.17 -2.70
C TYR A 195 0.92 -20.73 -2.70
N ALA A 196 -0.05 -19.88 -2.37
CA ALA A 196 -1.48 -20.21 -2.39
C ALA A 196 -2.00 -20.60 -3.77
N CYS A 197 -1.35 -20.11 -4.83
CA CYS A 197 -1.64 -20.60 -6.17
C CYS A 197 -1.12 -22.04 -6.29
N VAL A 198 0.19 -22.25 -6.21
CA VAL A 198 0.79 -23.56 -6.51
C VAL A 198 0.60 -24.63 -5.42
N GLY A 199 -0.16 -24.33 -4.36
CA GLY A 199 -0.44 -25.25 -3.25
C GLY A 199 0.78 -25.49 -2.36
N LEU A 200 1.64 -24.48 -2.21
CA LEU A 200 2.73 -24.49 -1.25
C LEU A 200 2.33 -23.66 -0.03
N ASP A 201 2.59 -24.17 1.17
CA ASP A 201 2.43 -23.42 2.42
C ASP A 201 3.80 -23.12 3.07
N GLU A 202 4.85 -23.84 2.65
CA GLU A 202 6.22 -23.70 3.15
C GLU A 202 7.21 -23.63 1.98
N PRO A 203 8.38 -23.00 2.18
CA PRO A 203 9.41 -22.91 1.15
C PRO A 203 9.92 -24.31 0.76
N PRO A 204 9.90 -24.66 -0.54
CA PRO A 204 10.35 -25.96 -0.99
C PRO A 204 11.85 -26.10 -0.77
N VAL A 205 12.27 -27.25 -0.23
CA VAL A 205 13.68 -27.55 -0.01
C VAL A 205 14.29 -28.09 -1.31
N GLY A 206 15.10 -27.26 -1.97
CA GLY A 206 15.81 -27.62 -3.20
C GLY A 206 15.17 -27.01 -4.45
N LYS A 207 15.27 -27.70 -5.59
CA LYS A 207 14.78 -27.19 -6.87
C LYS A 207 13.27 -27.39 -7.00
N TRP A 208 12.56 -26.33 -7.40
CA TRP A 208 11.12 -26.36 -7.62
C TRP A 208 10.76 -26.00 -9.05
N TYR A 209 9.77 -26.70 -9.61
CA TYR A 209 9.33 -26.52 -10.99
C TYR A 209 7.82 -26.33 -11.03
N CYS A 210 7.34 -25.37 -11.83
CA CYS A 210 5.91 -25.19 -12.08
C CYS A 210 5.33 -26.37 -12.88
N ASN A 211 4.01 -26.50 -12.94
CA ASN A 211 3.32 -27.62 -13.62
C ASN A 211 3.79 -27.82 -15.08
N ASP A 212 4.04 -26.74 -15.80
CA ASP A 212 4.49 -26.79 -17.20
C ASP A 212 5.94 -27.29 -17.30
N CYS A 213 6.84 -26.76 -16.45
CA CYS A 213 8.25 -27.17 -16.43
C CYS A 213 8.43 -28.59 -15.86
N ALA A 214 7.61 -29.00 -14.88
CA ALA A 214 7.60 -30.35 -14.33
C ALA A 214 7.14 -31.38 -15.37
N ALA A 215 6.12 -31.05 -16.17
CA ALA A 215 5.66 -31.90 -17.27
C ALA A 215 6.73 -32.02 -18.38
N ALA A 216 7.39 -30.93 -18.74
CA ALA A 216 8.46 -30.91 -19.73
C ALA A 216 9.67 -31.75 -19.28
N GLU A 217 10.07 -31.66 -18.02
CA GLU A 217 11.16 -32.47 -17.46
C GLU A 217 10.79 -33.96 -17.40
N GLY A 218 9.53 -34.28 -17.10
CA GLY A 218 9.00 -35.65 -17.18
C GLY A 218 9.05 -36.24 -18.59
N TYR A 219 8.74 -35.43 -19.61
CA TYR A 219 8.82 -35.84 -21.01
C TYR A 219 10.28 -36.02 -21.47
N ARG A 220 11.20 -35.12 -21.07
CA ARG A 220 12.65 -35.26 -21.31
C ARG A 220 13.22 -36.55 -20.73
N LYS A 221 12.81 -36.93 -19.51
CA LYS A 221 13.21 -38.19 -18.87
C LYS A 221 12.66 -39.42 -19.58
N LYS A 222 11.39 -39.40 -20.03
CA LYS A 222 10.81 -40.50 -20.83
C LYS A 222 11.47 -40.64 -22.20
N LEU A 223 11.78 -39.53 -22.88
CA LEU A 223 12.50 -39.53 -24.16
C LEU A 223 13.92 -40.08 -24.02
N LYS A 224 14.66 -39.67 -22.98
CA LYS A 224 15.99 -40.25 -22.70
C LYS A 224 15.93 -41.75 -22.45
N ARG A 225 14.96 -42.20 -21.65
CA ARG A 225 14.74 -43.64 -21.42
C ARG A 225 14.40 -44.39 -22.71
N TYR A 226 13.53 -43.82 -23.55
CA TYR A 226 13.17 -44.42 -24.84
C TYR A 226 14.33 -44.42 -25.85
N SER A 227 15.26 -43.46 -25.79
CA SER A 227 16.47 -43.47 -26.62
C SER A 227 17.55 -44.43 -26.13
N GLU A 228 17.59 -44.70 -24.82
CA GLU A 228 18.50 -45.68 -24.21
C GLU A 228 17.98 -47.12 -24.40
N ASP A 229 16.66 -47.32 -24.46
CA ASP A 229 16.03 -48.63 -24.71
C ASP A 229 16.03 -49.05 -26.20
N ILE A 230 16.44 -48.17 -27.13
CA ILE A 230 16.49 -48.42 -28.58
C ILE A 230 17.90 -48.85 -29.08
N TYR A 231 18.89 -48.97 -28.19
CA TYR A 231 20.21 -49.53 -28.49
C TYR A 231 20.62 -50.63 -27.51
#